data_AF-K9EAB0-F1
#
_entry.id   AF-K9EAB0-F1
#
_cell.length_a   1.000
_cell.length_b   1.000
_cell.length_c   1.000
_cell.angle_alpha   90.00
_cell.angle_beta   90.00
_cell.angle_gamma   90.00
#
_symmetry.space_group_name_H-M   'P 1'
#
loop_
_entity.id
_entity.type
_entity.pdbx_description
1 polymer ?
#
loop_
_entity_poly.entity_id
_entity_poly.type
_entity_poly.pdbx_seq_one_letter_code
_entity_poly.pdbx_strand_id
1 'polypeptide(L)'
;MQIGTIEIVLLAIAISLDVFAAMVIQGSMLSRINYLNLLKVGILFGSWQTVTVGLSNVITGRLIDYGIPIDQRAVQDILLIFAIGIFTILGLFMIWKYRHKDTILERRVDQLSMTKILSLAVITSIDAILVGMGLGALDVSIFEILLPFIIFSILAVFLGIYVGHWFGFEEKPVAHYVAGTIFLVISVDLLFRLVSI
;
A
#
# COMPACT_ATOMS: atom_id res chain seq x y z
N MET A 1 5.69 21.95 -3.54
CA MET A 1 4.79 21.85 -4.73
C MET A 1 3.95 20.61 -4.50
N GLN A 2 2.64 20.74 -4.27
CA GLN A 2 1.81 19.65 -3.75
C GLN A 2 1.52 18.58 -4.81
N ILE A 3 1.57 17.32 -4.37
CA ILE A 3 1.04 16.16 -5.11
C ILE A 3 -0.47 16.36 -5.35
N GLY A 4 -1.00 15.87 -6.46
CA GLY A 4 -2.43 15.97 -6.75
C GLY A 4 -3.26 14.98 -5.93
N THR A 5 -4.52 15.32 -5.62
CA THR A 5 -5.45 14.41 -4.92
C THR A 5 -5.62 13.08 -5.66
N ILE A 6 -5.50 13.08 -7.00
CA ILE A 6 -5.57 11.87 -7.83
C ILE A 6 -4.41 10.92 -7.51
N GLU A 7 -3.19 11.42 -7.37
CA GLU A 7 -2.00 10.62 -7.05
C GLU A 7 -2.11 10.01 -5.65
N ILE A 8 -2.65 10.75 -4.68
CA ILE A 8 -2.93 10.22 -3.31
C ILE A 8 -3.93 9.08 -3.36
N VAL A 9 -5.01 9.24 -4.14
CA VAL A 9 -6.02 8.20 -4.33
C VAL A 9 -5.43 6.98 -5.03
N LEU A 10 -4.59 7.18 -6.05
CA LEU A 10 -3.89 6.09 -6.74
C LEU A 10 -2.94 5.34 -5.80
N LEU A 11 -2.17 6.05 -4.96
CA LEU A 11 -1.31 5.45 -3.93
C LEU A 11 -2.12 4.65 -2.91
N ALA A 12 -3.25 5.19 -2.46
CA ALA A 12 -4.17 4.50 -1.55
C ALA A 12 -4.72 3.22 -2.18
N ILE A 13 -5.08 3.23 -3.47
CA ILE A 13 -5.51 2.04 -4.20
C ILE A 13 -4.35 1.04 -4.31
N ALA A 14 -3.16 1.49 -4.71
CA ALA A 14 -1.99 0.64 -4.90
C ALA A 14 -1.57 -0.10 -3.63
N ILE A 15 -1.52 0.59 -2.49
CA ILE A 15 -1.21 -0.07 -1.20
C ILE A 15 -2.34 -1.01 -0.77
N SER A 16 -3.60 -0.62 -1.01
CA SER A 16 -4.76 -1.43 -0.63
C SER A 16 -4.84 -2.72 -1.45
N LEU A 17 -4.30 -2.75 -2.67
CA LEU A 17 -4.23 -3.95 -3.49
C LEU A 17 -3.36 -5.06 -2.89
N ASP A 18 -2.34 -4.71 -2.10
CA ASP A 18 -1.52 -5.71 -1.40
C ASP A 18 -2.32 -6.38 -0.27
N VAL A 19 -3.16 -5.59 0.41
CA VAL A 19 -4.14 -6.07 1.39
C VAL A 19 -5.19 -6.95 0.75
N PHE A 20 -5.72 -6.50 -0.39
CA PHE A 20 -6.68 -7.26 -1.17
C PHE A 20 -6.10 -8.63 -1.52
N ALA A 21 -4.88 -8.69 -2.06
CA ALA A 21 -4.25 -9.95 -2.43
C ALA A 21 -3.98 -10.86 -1.22
N ALA A 22 -3.60 -10.27 -0.08
CA ALA A 22 -3.49 -10.95 1.21
C ALA A 22 -4.83 -11.53 1.69
N MET A 23 -5.92 -10.80 1.47
CA MET A 23 -7.27 -11.18 1.90
C MET A 23 -7.94 -12.18 0.95
N VAL A 24 -7.61 -12.19 -0.35
CA VAL A 24 -8.01 -13.24 -1.30
C VAL A 24 -7.54 -14.62 -0.83
N ILE A 25 -6.28 -14.72 -0.36
CA ILE A 25 -5.73 -15.96 0.20
C ILE A 25 -6.50 -16.43 1.43
N GLN A 26 -6.90 -15.50 2.29
CA GLN A 26 -7.63 -15.86 3.50
C GLN A 26 -9.10 -16.17 3.22
N GLY A 27 -9.70 -15.49 2.23
CA GLY A 27 -11.04 -15.75 1.72
C GLY A 27 -11.18 -17.13 1.09
N SER A 28 -10.20 -17.59 0.33
CA SER A 28 -10.21 -18.92 -0.29
C SER A 28 -10.05 -20.07 0.71
N MET A 29 -9.44 -19.81 1.87
CA MET A 29 -9.29 -20.80 2.94
C MET A 29 -10.53 -20.89 3.86
N LEU A 30 -11.44 -19.92 3.81
CA LEU A 30 -12.60 -19.81 4.69
C LEU A 30 -13.79 -20.65 4.23
N SER A 31 -14.34 -21.47 5.13
CA SER A 31 -15.55 -22.27 4.89
C SER A 31 -16.86 -21.49 5.12
N ARG A 32 -16.84 -20.45 5.97
CA ARG A 32 -17.99 -19.55 6.22
C ARG A 32 -17.55 -18.10 6.43
N ILE A 33 -18.23 -17.15 5.79
CA ILE A 33 -17.98 -15.72 5.96
C ILE A 33 -18.74 -15.21 7.19
N ASN A 34 -18.00 -14.79 8.22
CA ASN A 34 -18.57 -14.03 9.34
C ASN A 34 -18.35 -12.53 9.11
N TYR A 35 -19.39 -11.80 8.71
CA TYR A 35 -19.34 -10.36 8.43
C TYR A 35 -18.79 -9.52 9.59
N LEU A 36 -19.08 -9.91 10.84
CA LEU A 36 -18.53 -9.23 12.03
C LEU A 36 -17.02 -9.38 12.16
N ASN A 37 -16.47 -10.56 11.82
CA ASN A 37 -15.02 -10.78 11.82
C ASN A 37 -14.37 -10.06 10.65
N LEU A 38 -15.04 -10.02 9.50
CA LEU A 38 -14.60 -9.29 8.32
C LEU A 38 -14.44 -7.80 8.60
N LEU A 39 -15.46 -7.20 9.25
CA LEU A 39 -15.42 -5.80 9.66
C LEU A 39 -14.29 -5.53 10.67
N LYS A 40 -14.08 -6.42 11.66
CA LYS A 40 -12.98 -6.29 12.61
C LYS A 40 -11.61 -6.32 11.92
N VAL A 41 -11.41 -7.23 10.97
CA VAL A 41 -10.17 -7.34 10.19
C VAL A 41 -9.99 -6.11 9.29
N GLY A 42 -11.06 -5.64 8.64
CA GLY A 42 -11.05 -4.43 7.82
C GLY A 42 -10.65 -3.18 8.60
N ILE A 43 -11.24 -2.98 9.78
CA ILE A 43 -10.89 -1.87 10.67
C ILE A 43 -9.46 -2.02 11.18
N LEU A 44 -9.02 -3.23 11.52
CA LEU A 44 -7.66 -3.48 11.99
C LEU A 44 -6.63 -3.15 10.91
N PHE A 45 -6.82 -3.64 9.67
CA PHE A 45 -5.90 -3.34 8.57
C PHE A 45 -5.94 -1.86 8.16
N GLY A 46 -7.13 -1.27 8.04
CA GLY A 46 -7.27 0.12 7.65
C GLY A 46 -6.69 1.09 8.68
N SER A 47 -6.94 0.86 9.98
CA SER A 47 -6.32 1.66 11.05
C SER A 47 -4.81 1.45 11.08
N TRP A 48 -4.34 0.20 10.98
CA TRP A 48 -2.92 -0.11 10.99
C TRP A 48 -2.18 0.55 9.83
N GLN A 49 -2.65 0.42 8.59
CA GLN A 49 -2.03 1.06 7.42
C GLN A 49 -2.02 2.57 7.51
N THR A 50 -3.14 3.15 7.92
CA THR A 50 -3.24 4.62 8.01
C THR A 50 -2.30 5.17 9.08
N VAL A 51 -2.19 4.47 10.22
CA VAL A 51 -1.22 4.81 11.26
C VAL A 51 0.22 4.64 10.76
N THR A 52 0.54 3.52 10.10
CA THR A 52 1.89 3.26 9.59
C THR A 52 2.33 4.31 8.56
N VAL A 53 1.48 4.60 7.57
CA VAL A 53 1.75 5.60 6.51
C VAL A 53 1.82 7.01 7.11
N GLY A 54 0.89 7.34 8.00
CA GLY A 54 0.87 8.66 8.66
C GLY A 54 2.10 8.89 9.54
N LEU A 55 2.52 7.87 10.31
CA LEU A 55 3.72 7.96 11.14
C LEU A 55 4.99 8.08 10.30
N SER A 56 5.15 7.28 9.24
CA SER A 56 6.32 7.41 8.38
C SER A 56 6.35 8.74 7.62
N ASN A 57 5.21 9.25 7.16
CA ASN A 57 5.10 10.59 6.58
C ASN A 57 5.57 11.69 7.54
N VAL A 58 5.09 11.68 8.79
CA VAL A 58 5.51 12.66 9.81
C VAL A 58 6.99 12.55 10.15
N ILE A 59 7.48 11.33 10.33
CA ILE A 59 8.88 11.08 10.66
C ILE A 59 9.76 11.60 9.51
N THR A 60 9.43 11.26 8.26
CA THR A 60 10.19 11.70 7.10
C THR A 60 10.13 13.21 6.93
N GLY A 61 8.96 13.85 7.02
CA GLY A 61 8.85 15.31 6.95
C GLY A 61 9.68 16.02 8.02
N ARG A 62 9.59 15.56 9.29
CA ARG A 62 10.41 16.10 10.40
C ARG A 62 11.91 15.91 10.18
N LEU A 63 12.32 14.76 9.62
CA LEU A 63 13.73 14.47 9.36
C LEU A 63 14.31 15.41 8.29
N ILE A 64 13.50 15.76 7.31
CA ILE A 64 13.83 16.69 6.23
C ILE A 64 13.98 18.11 6.78
N ASP A 65 13.01 18.57 7.59
CA ASP A 65 13.02 19.90 8.20
C ASP A 65 14.23 20.14 9.12
N TYR A 66 14.66 19.13 9.88
CA TYR A 66 15.80 19.22 10.79
C TYR A 66 17.16 18.98 10.12
N GLY A 67 17.19 18.30 8.97
CA GLY A 67 18.42 17.75 8.41
C GLY A 67 19.16 18.63 7.40
N ILE A 68 18.51 19.61 6.78
CA ILE A 68 19.05 20.23 5.55
C ILE A 68 18.99 21.77 5.59
N PRO A 69 20.07 22.45 6.01
CA PRO A 69 20.22 23.90 5.89
C PRO A 69 20.76 24.30 4.51
N ILE A 70 20.10 23.88 3.42
CA ILE A 70 20.53 24.12 2.03
C ILE A 70 19.38 24.75 1.24
N ASP A 71 19.70 25.49 0.18
CA ASP A 71 18.76 26.12 -0.76
C ASP A 71 17.52 25.24 -1.05
N GLN A 72 16.33 25.79 -0.77
CA GLN A 72 15.04 25.08 -0.79
C GLN A 72 14.75 24.34 -2.11
N ARG A 73 15.33 24.78 -3.23
CA ARG A 73 15.12 24.17 -4.56
C ARG A 73 15.90 22.87 -4.74
N ALA A 74 17.18 22.85 -4.38
CA ALA A 74 18.02 21.64 -4.52
C ALA A 74 17.55 20.52 -3.57
N VAL A 75 17.04 20.88 -2.40
CA VAL A 75 16.44 19.93 -1.46
C VAL A 75 15.19 19.29 -2.06
N GLN A 76 14.34 20.09 -2.69
CA GLN A 76 13.10 19.60 -3.29
C GLN A 76 13.36 18.58 -4.41
N ASP A 77 14.35 18.82 -5.27
CA ASP A 77 14.73 17.89 -6.34
C ASP A 77 15.26 16.57 -5.78
N ILE A 78 16.10 16.61 -4.74
CA ILE A 78 16.63 15.41 -4.08
C ILE A 78 15.51 14.58 -3.45
N LEU A 79 14.54 15.22 -2.80
CA LEU A 79 13.38 14.55 -2.20
C LEU A 79 12.49 13.92 -3.25
N LEU A 80 12.30 14.60 -4.38
CA LEU A 80 11.51 14.08 -5.48
C LEU A 80 12.18 12.85 -6.12
N ILE A 81 13.51 12.91 -6.32
CA ILE A 81 14.32 11.75 -6.77
C ILE A 81 14.22 10.59 -5.76
N PHE A 82 14.23 10.89 -4.45
CA PHE A 82 14.08 9.88 -3.41
C PHE A 82 12.70 9.21 -3.45
N ALA A 83 11.61 9.98 -3.58
CA ALA A 83 10.26 9.45 -3.74
C ALA A 83 10.09 8.61 -5.02
N ILE A 84 10.62 9.09 -6.16
CA ILE A 84 10.68 8.34 -7.42
C ILE A 84 11.41 7.01 -7.23
N GLY A 85 12.56 7.02 -6.54
CA GLY A 85 13.33 5.83 -6.23
C GLY A 85 12.50 4.81 -5.45
N ILE A 86 11.83 5.26 -4.38
CA ILE A 86 10.97 4.40 -3.57
C ILE A 86 9.84 3.79 -4.40
N PHE A 87 9.05 4.60 -5.11
CA PHE A 87 7.90 4.10 -5.87
C PHE A 87 8.31 3.21 -7.04
N THR A 88 9.46 3.47 -7.67
CA THR A 88 10.00 2.59 -8.73
C THR A 88 10.39 1.23 -8.16
N ILE A 89 11.10 1.20 -7.02
CA ILE A 89 11.50 -0.04 -6.37
C ILE A 89 10.25 -0.83 -5.94
N LEU A 90 9.26 -0.16 -5.34
CA LEU A 90 8.00 -0.79 -4.93
C LEU A 90 7.24 -1.37 -6.12
N GLY A 91 7.13 -0.60 -7.21
CA GLY A 91 6.46 -1.02 -8.44
C GLY A 91 7.11 -2.27 -9.05
N LEU A 92 8.43 -2.27 -9.16
CA LEU A 92 9.20 -3.41 -9.66
C LEU A 92 9.09 -4.63 -8.73
N PHE A 93 9.14 -4.42 -7.42
CA PHE A 93 9.01 -5.48 -6.41
C PHE A 93 7.64 -6.18 -6.51
N MET A 94 6.56 -5.42 -6.70
CA MET A 94 5.22 -5.98 -6.88
C MET A 94 5.07 -6.77 -8.18
N ILE A 95 5.67 -6.30 -9.28
CA ILE A 95 5.70 -7.04 -10.56
C ILE A 95 6.55 -8.31 -10.42
N TRP A 96 7.63 -8.28 -9.65
CA TRP A 96 8.44 -9.47 -9.36
C TRP A 96 7.63 -10.51 -8.56
N LYS A 97 6.87 -10.06 -7.55
CA LYS A 97 5.94 -10.87 -6.76
C LYS A 97 4.81 -11.47 -7.61
N TYR A 98 4.38 -10.77 -8.66
CA TYR A 98 3.47 -11.31 -9.67
C TYR A 98 4.08 -12.49 -10.47
N ARG A 99 5.35 -12.35 -10.88
CA ARG A 99 6.05 -13.39 -11.66
C ARG A 99 6.43 -14.61 -10.83
N HIS A 100 6.78 -14.43 -9.56
CA HIS A 100 7.03 -15.53 -8.62
C HIS A 100 5.71 -16.00 -8.02
N LYS A 101 5.00 -16.84 -8.78
CA LYS A 101 3.81 -17.54 -8.29
C LYS A 101 4.24 -18.65 -7.33
N ASP A 102 4.30 -18.36 -6.04
CA ASP A 102 4.38 -19.44 -5.05
C ASP A 102 3.05 -20.19 -5.02
N THR A 103 3.08 -21.45 -5.46
CA THR A 103 1.99 -22.40 -5.29
C THR A 103 1.84 -22.72 -3.81
N ILE A 104 0.98 -21.96 -3.12
CA ILE A 104 0.58 -22.28 -1.76
C ILE A 104 -0.33 -23.51 -1.84
N LEU A 105 0.14 -24.62 -1.28
CA LEU A 105 -0.68 -25.82 -1.09
C LEU A 105 -1.91 -25.47 -0.26
N GLU A 106 -3.08 -25.54 -0.88
CA GLU A 106 -4.37 -25.34 -0.23
C GLU A 106 -4.54 -26.36 0.90
N ARG A 107 -4.35 -25.92 2.14
CA ARG A 107 -4.85 -26.63 3.31
C ARG A 107 -6.01 -25.83 3.86
N ARG A 108 -7.24 -26.34 3.69
CA ARG A 108 -8.45 -25.78 4.32
C ARG A 108 -8.22 -25.64 5.82
N VAL A 109 -8.42 -24.43 6.33
CA VAL A 109 -8.40 -24.15 7.77
C VAL A 109 -9.74 -23.53 8.13
N ASP A 110 -10.46 -24.10 9.09
CA ASP A 110 -11.83 -23.68 9.43
C ASP A 110 -11.95 -22.25 10.00
N GLN A 111 -10.83 -21.58 10.32
CA GLN A 111 -10.81 -20.27 10.96
C GLN A 111 -9.73 -19.36 10.40
N LEU A 112 -10.03 -18.06 10.35
CA LEU A 112 -9.04 -16.99 10.20
C LEU A 112 -8.08 -17.07 11.38
N SER A 113 -6.88 -17.60 11.15
CA SER A 113 -5.83 -17.56 12.16
C SER A 113 -5.39 -16.11 12.34
N MET A 114 -5.70 -15.54 13.50
CA MET A 114 -5.26 -14.18 13.85
C MET A 114 -3.74 -14.04 13.73
N THR A 115 -2.98 -15.11 14.01
CA THR A 115 -1.53 -15.17 13.83
C THR A 115 -1.11 -14.97 12.37
N LYS A 116 -1.84 -15.53 11.40
CA LYS A 116 -1.60 -15.32 9.96
C LYS A 116 -1.95 -13.89 9.54
N ILE A 117 -3.07 -13.36 10.03
CA ILE A 117 -3.47 -11.97 9.80
C ILE A 117 -2.39 -11.00 10.31
N LEU A 118 -1.89 -11.21 11.53
CA LEU A 118 -0.81 -10.42 12.13
C LEU A 118 0.49 -10.53 11.31
N SER A 119 0.86 -11.73 10.87
CA SER A 119 2.05 -11.92 10.03
C SER A 119 1.92 -11.19 8.68
N LEU A 120 0.74 -11.25 8.05
CA LEU A 120 0.45 -10.50 6.83
C LEU A 120 0.52 -8.99 7.07
N ALA A 121 -0.06 -8.51 8.18
CA ALA A 121 0.00 -7.11 8.57
C ALA A 121 1.45 -6.63 8.65
N VAL A 122 2.33 -7.39 9.30
CA VAL A 122 3.77 -7.06 9.38
C VAL A 122 4.41 -6.98 8.00
N ILE A 123 4.14 -7.94 7.10
CA ILE A 123 4.70 -7.92 5.74
C ILE A 123 4.20 -6.69 4.98
N THR A 124 2.89 -6.44 4.96
CA THR A 124 2.28 -5.27 4.29
C THR A 124 2.66 -3.93 4.92
N SER A 125 3.17 -3.93 6.15
CA SER A 125 3.63 -2.70 6.81
C SER A 125 4.89 -2.15 6.16
N ILE A 126 5.74 -3.01 5.58
CA ILE A 126 6.98 -2.58 4.94
C ILE A 126 6.65 -1.69 3.74
N ASP A 127 5.72 -2.13 2.88
CA ASP A 127 5.26 -1.37 1.74
C ASP A 127 4.59 -0.06 2.17
N ALA A 128 3.79 -0.11 3.23
CA ALA A 128 3.13 1.08 3.80
C ALA A 128 4.13 2.10 4.36
N ILE A 129 5.20 1.65 5.02
CA ILE A 129 6.28 2.53 5.51
C ILE A 129 6.92 3.24 4.32
N LEU A 130 7.30 2.50 3.27
CA LEU A 130 7.93 3.05 2.08
C LEU A 130 7.02 4.07 1.38
N VAL A 131 5.74 3.77 1.21
CA VAL A 131 4.77 4.72 0.65
C VAL A 131 4.68 5.99 1.51
N GLY A 132 4.60 5.87 2.83
CA GLY A 132 4.54 7.04 3.70
C GLY A 132 5.85 7.83 3.75
N MET A 133 7.01 7.20 3.58
CA MET A 133 8.28 7.92 3.38
C MET A 133 8.25 8.73 2.09
N GLY A 134 7.77 8.14 0.99
CA GLY A 134 7.57 8.86 -0.28
C GLY A 134 6.62 10.05 -0.13
N LEU A 135 5.47 9.87 0.53
CA LEU A 135 4.51 10.95 0.81
C LEU A 135 5.09 12.03 1.74
N GLY A 136 5.92 11.65 2.72
CA GLY A 136 6.62 12.60 3.59
C GLY A 136 7.64 13.45 2.84
N ALA A 137 8.33 12.86 1.86
CA ALA A 137 9.23 13.61 0.96
C ALA A 137 8.48 14.58 0.03
N LEU A 138 7.20 14.30 -0.24
CA LEU A 138 6.32 15.11 -1.08
C LEU A 138 5.50 16.16 -0.30
N ASP A 139 5.75 16.30 1.01
CA ASP A 139 5.09 17.26 1.92
C ASP A 139 3.55 17.14 1.90
N VAL A 140 3.05 15.91 1.88
CA VAL A 140 1.60 15.62 1.84
C VAL A 140 1.01 15.68 3.24
N SER A 141 -0.13 16.38 3.37
CA SER A 141 -0.80 16.52 4.65
C SER A 141 -1.40 15.19 5.13
N ILE A 142 -1.30 14.93 6.44
CA ILE A 142 -1.84 13.72 7.06
C ILE A 142 -3.35 13.60 6.83
N PHE A 143 -4.07 14.73 6.81
CA PHE A 143 -5.52 14.75 6.61
C PHE A 143 -5.94 14.23 5.22
N GLU A 144 -5.13 14.52 4.18
CA GLU A 144 -5.38 14.02 2.83
C GLU A 144 -5.10 12.52 2.70
N ILE A 145 -4.20 11.98 3.51
CA ILE A 145 -3.85 10.55 3.52
C ILE A 145 -4.93 9.75 4.27
N LEU A 146 -5.42 10.27 5.40
CA LEU A 146 -6.21 9.54 6.39
C LEU A 146 -7.48 8.92 5.81
N LEU A 147 -8.24 9.72 5.05
CA LEU A 147 -9.56 9.34 4.55
C LEU A 147 -9.49 8.31 3.40
N PRO A 148 -8.72 8.53 2.31
CA PRO A 148 -8.62 7.54 1.23
C PRO A 148 -7.97 6.23 1.70
N PHE A 149 -6.91 6.26 2.51
CA PHE A 149 -6.25 5.03 2.94
C PHE A 149 -7.17 4.13 3.78
N ILE A 150 -7.93 4.68 4.73
CA ILE A 150 -8.90 3.89 5.52
C ILE A 150 -9.98 3.29 4.60
N ILE A 151 -10.57 4.10 3.72
CA ILE A 151 -11.67 3.66 2.87
C ILE A 151 -11.21 2.55 1.92
N PHE A 152 -10.13 2.77 1.18
CA PHE A 152 -9.62 1.79 0.21
C PHE A 152 -9.12 0.52 0.92
N SER A 153 -8.52 0.62 2.10
CA SER A 153 -8.11 -0.56 2.88
C SER A 153 -9.30 -1.42 3.30
N ILE A 154 -10.35 -0.79 3.84
CA ILE A 154 -11.57 -1.51 4.22
C ILE A 154 -12.18 -2.17 2.98
N LEU A 155 -12.35 -1.42 1.88
CA LEU A 155 -12.88 -1.96 0.63
C LEU A 155 -12.04 -3.14 0.12
N ALA A 156 -10.71 -3.04 0.15
CA ALA A 156 -9.80 -4.10 -0.24
C ALA A 156 -9.96 -5.36 0.60
N VAL A 157 -10.18 -5.24 1.91
CA VAL A 157 -10.44 -6.40 2.78
C VAL A 157 -11.76 -7.07 2.44
N PHE A 158 -12.83 -6.28 2.25
CA PHE A 158 -14.14 -6.80 1.89
C PHE A 158 -14.12 -7.49 0.52
N LEU A 159 -13.61 -6.80 -0.50
CA LEU A 159 -13.49 -7.34 -1.86
C LEU A 159 -12.56 -8.55 -1.90
N GLY A 160 -11.44 -8.51 -1.18
CA GLY A 160 -10.45 -9.59 -1.17
C GLY A 160 -11.04 -10.88 -0.63
N ILE A 161 -11.73 -10.84 0.52
CA ILE A 161 -12.36 -12.04 1.08
C ILE A 161 -13.53 -12.52 0.23
N TYR A 162 -14.31 -11.62 -0.37
CA TYR A 162 -15.45 -12.01 -1.22
C TYR A 162 -14.97 -12.70 -2.51
N VAL A 163 -13.99 -12.10 -3.20
CA VAL A 163 -13.37 -12.66 -4.40
C VAL A 163 -12.67 -13.98 -4.07
N GLY A 164 -11.91 -14.05 -2.98
CA GLY A 164 -11.23 -15.28 -2.56
C GLY A 164 -12.19 -16.43 -2.25
N HIS A 165 -13.35 -16.15 -1.65
CA HIS A 165 -14.35 -17.18 -1.36
C HIS A 165 -15.05 -17.71 -2.63
N TRP A 166 -15.35 -16.85 -3.61
CA TRP A 166 -16.10 -17.25 -4.81
C TRP A 166 -15.22 -17.74 -5.96
N PHE A 167 -14.11 -17.07 -6.22
CA PHE A 167 -13.23 -17.33 -7.37
C PHE A 167 -11.97 -18.13 -7.02
N GLY A 168 -11.71 -18.40 -5.74
CA GLY A 168 -10.53 -19.16 -5.31
C GLY A 168 -9.22 -18.38 -5.49
N PHE A 169 -8.11 -19.10 -5.66
CA PHE A 169 -6.75 -18.57 -5.54
C PHE A 169 -6.19 -17.84 -6.77
N GLU A 170 -6.92 -17.79 -7.89
CA GLU A 170 -6.40 -17.37 -9.19
C GLU A 170 -6.19 -15.85 -9.33
N GLU A 171 -6.88 -15.03 -8.51
CA GLU A 171 -6.89 -13.57 -8.64
C GLU A 171 -5.76 -12.84 -7.87
N LYS A 172 -5.06 -13.53 -6.95
CA LYS A 172 -3.92 -12.97 -6.19
C LYS A 172 -2.83 -12.34 -7.08
N PRO A 173 -2.31 -13.01 -8.13
CA PRO A 173 -1.25 -12.45 -8.95
C PRO A 173 -1.68 -11.16 -9.68
N VAL A 174 -2.93 -11.08 -10.15
CA VAL A 174 -3.43 -9.91 -10.91
C VAL A 174 -3.39 -8.64 -10.05
N ALA A 175 -3.78 -8.73 -8.78
CA ALA A 175 -3.75 -7.60 -7.85
C ALA A 175 -2.34 -6.99 -7.68
N HIS A 176 -1.30 -7.83 -7.54
CA HIS A 176 0.08 -7.35 -7.42
C HIS A 176 0.58 -6.69 -8.70
N TYR A 177 0.18 -7.20 -9.86
CA TYR A 177 0.52 -6.59 -11.15
C TYR A 177 -0.10 -5.20 -11.30
N VAL A 178 -1.39 -5.05 -10.96
CA VAL A 178 -2.09 -3.75 -11.02
C VAL A 178 -1.46 -2.76 -10.04
N ALA A 179 -1.18 -3.18 -8.80
CA ALA A 179 -0.54 -2.33 -7.80
C ALA A 179 0.83 -1.84 -8.24
N GLY A 180 1.67 -2.75 -8.77
CA GLY A 180 2.99 -2.41 -9.29
C GLY A 180 2.92 -1.44 -10.47
N THR A 181 1.93 -1.62 -11.36
CA THR A 181 1.69 -0.71 -12.49
C THR A 181 1.33 0.69 -12.01
N ILE A 182 0.46 0.81 -11.00
CA ILE A 182 0.07 2.11 -10.44
C ILE A 182 1.28 2.85 -9.84
N PHE A 183 2.12 2.16 -9.07
CA PHE A 183 3.36 2.75 -8.52
C PHE A 183 4.32 3.23 -9.61
N LEU A 184 4.46 2.49 -10.71
CA LEU A 184 5.28 2.91 -11.85
C LEU A 184 4.70 4.14 -12.56
N VAL A 185 3.37 4.20 -12.74
CA VAL A 185 2.71 5.37 -13.34
C VAL A 185 2.95 6.63 -12.50
N ILE A 186 2.79 6.54 -11.18
CA ILE A 186 3.06 7.66 -10.27
C ILE A 186 4.54 8.06 -10.31
N SER A 187 5.46 7.09 -10.34
CA SER A 187 6.89 7.37 -10.45
C SER A 187 7.23 8.13 -11.73
N VAL A 188 6.63 7.75 -12.86
CA VAL A 188 6.79 8.44 -14.15
C VAL A 188 6.21 9.84 -14.12
N ASP A 189 5.04 10.04 -13.51
CA ASP A 189 4.44 11.38 -13.35
C ASP A 189 5.36 12.31 -12.55
N LEU A 190 5.90 11.82 -11.43
CA LEU A 190 6.88 12.55 -10.62
C LEU A 190 8.15 12.87 -11.41
N LEU A 191 8.63 11.95 -12.26
CA LEU A 191 9.80 12.20 -13.12
C LEU A 191 9.52 13.32 -14.14
N PHE A 192 8.34 13.33 -14.77
CA PHE A 192 7.96 14.43 -15.66
C PHE A 192 7.91 15.77 -14.92
N ARG A 193 7.41 15.75 -13.68
CA ARG A 193 7.39 16.94 -12.82
C ARG A 193 8.79 17.43 -12.46
N LEU A 194 9.74 16.51 -12.22
CA LEU A 194 11.14 16.85 -11.97
C LEU A 194 11.79 17.54 -13.19
N VAL A 195 11.55 17.02 -14.39
CA VAL A 195 12.16 17.54 -15.64
C VAL A 195 11.49 18.84 -16.11
N SER A 196 10.24 19.10 -15.70
CA SER A 196 9.50 20.32 -16.04
C SER A 196 9.83 21.53 -15.15
N ILE A 197 10.68 21.37 -14.13
CA ILE A 197 11.17 22.42 -13.22
C ILE A 197 12.42 23.08 -13.83
#